data_AF-A0A2D6LV14-F1
#
_entry.id   AF-A0A2D6LV14-F1
#
_cell.length_a   1.000
_cell.length_b   1.000
_cell.length_c   1.000
_cell.angle_alpha   90.00
_cell.angle_beta   90.00
_cell.angle_gamma   90.00
#
_symmetry.space_group_name_H-M   'P 1'
#
loop_
_entity.id
_entity.type
_entity.pdbx_description
1 polymer ?
#
loop_
_entity_poly.entity_id
_entity_poly.type
_entity_poly.pdbx_seq_one_letter_code
_entity_poly.pdbx_strand_id
1 'polypeptide(L)'
;MRRFGRMFPLYGFVGIFFLVFSFMFTYLNLYGTFYFNMDMFYAIGIWLFFDAWDFKLNKKSLIHSGIKYVFFTLILGAFLGVIIELYREYTSNVWVYVNPIDFLNGPLLFIFWGVCLPMFYESYVVFSTLLNKYFKFKIKKFSKNLRKNIFSILGIIGILFLLIPIIFYKLNSGHFFTLMIFGLWFVSEYILYKFNKKTLLDFIFVGDYRPWVSLIVSSLLVGVLWEIRNVLTGQKAAWIYIKTLPFLNYQIFGVPLLIILGWPFLYIIFLSFYKIFFRKDKRIY
;
A
#
# COMPACT_ATOMS: atom_id res chain seq x y z
N MET A 1 -33.56 -7.45 -3.46
CA MET A 1 -33.20 -7.08 -2.07
C MET A 1 -32.93 -8.35 -1.28
N ARG A 2 -31.70 -8.61 -0.79
CA ARG A 2 -31.38 -9.82 -0.01
C ARG A 2 -30.66 -9.44 1.29
N ARG A 3 -31.35 -9.80 2.40
CA ARG A 3 -30.97 -9.88 3.82
C ARG A 3 -29.56 -9.37 4.19
N PHE A 4 -29.49 -8.10 4.61
CA PHE A 4 -28.52 -7.70 5.63
C PHE A 4 -28.93 -8.35 6.94
N GLY A 5 -28.08 -9.24 7.46
CA GLY A 5 -28.35 -9.93 8.72
C GLY A 5 -27.27 -10.94 9.07
N ARG A 6 -26.00 -10.58 8.89
CA ARG A 6 -24.94 -11.23 9.67
C ARG A 6 -24.18 -10.14 10.39
N MET A 7 -23.93 -10.41 11.67
CA MET A 7 -23.23 -9.51 12.57
C MET A 7 -21.82 -9.25 12.03
N PHE A 8 -21.32 -8.05 12.30
CA PHE A 8 -19.94 -7.69 12.05
C PHE A 8 -19.04 -8.62 12.89
N PRO A 9 -18.02 -9.28 12.33
CA PRO A 9 -17.17 -10.18 13.09
C PRO A 9 -16.53 -9.54 14.31
N LEU A 10 -16.39 -10.29 15.41
CA LEU A 10 -15.87 -9.77 16.68
C LEU A 10 -14.45 -9.19 16.54
N TYR A 11 -13.60 -9.82 15.73
CA TYR A 11 -12.23 -9.33 15.49
C TYR A 11 -12.20 -7.96 14.79
N GLY A 12 -13.27 -7.54 14.12
CA GLY A 12 -13.36 -6.19 13.59
C GLY A 12 -13.42 -5.14 14.70
N PHE A 13 -14.07 -5.45 15.84
CA PHE A 13 -14.04 -4.59 17.03
C PHE A 13 -12.68 -4.58 17.70
N VAL A 14 -11.94 -5.69 17.66
CA VAL A 14 -10.52 -5.72 18.07
C VAL A 14 -9.69 -4.79 17.17
N GLY A 15 -9.97 -4.77 15.87
CA GLY A 15 -9.37 -3.82 14.94
C GLY A 15 -9.64 -2.36 15.34
N ILE A 16 -10.89 -2.02 15.66
CA ILE A 16 -11.27 -0.69 16.16
C ILE A 16 -10.52 -0.37 17.45
N PHE A 17 -10.46 -1.31 18.40
CA PHE A 17 -9.72 -1.13 19.65
C PHE A 17 -8.24 -0.82 19.37
N PHE A 18 -7.56 -1.56 18.48
CA PHE A 18 -6.16 -1.26 18.13
C PHE A 18 -5.96 0.07 17.42
N LEU A 19 -6.92 0.52 16.60
CA LEU A 19 -6.88 1.85 16.01
C LEU A 19 -7.01 2.94 17.07
N VAL A 20 -8.02 2.85 17.93
CA VAL A 20 -8.22 3.83 19.02
C VAL A 20 -7.01 3.82 19.94
N PHE A 21 -6.52 2.64 20.30
CA PHE A 21 -5.36 2.46 21.15
C PHE A 21 -4.10 3.11 20.53
N SER A 22 -3.85 2.90 19.24
CA SER A 22 -2.68 3.52 18.57
C SER A 22 -2.78 5.04 18.58
N PHE A 23 -3.94 5.62 18.26
CA PHE A 23 -4.19 7.08 18.30
C PHE A 23 -4.20 7.67 19.71
N MET A 24 -4.61 6.92 20.73
CA MET A 24 -4.52 7.38 22.12
C MET A 24 -3.06 7.42 22.60
N PHE A 25 -2.24 6.42 22.23
CA PHE A 25 -0.83 6.37 22.63
C PHE A 25 0.04 7.43 21.95
N THR A 26 -0.04 7.58 20.62
CA THR A 26 -0.64 8.79 20.06
C THR A 26 -0.54 10.10 20.83
N TYR A 27 -1.74 10.55 21.11
CA TYR A 27 -2.07 11.79 21.77
C TYR A 27 -1.43 11.94 23.16
N LEU A 28 -1.36 10.85 23.94
CA LEU A 28 -0.81 10.87 25.30
C LEU A 28 0.72 10.91 25.35
N ASN A 29 1.39 10.86 24.19
CA ASN A 29 2.84 10.93 24.06
C ASN A 29 3.61 9.84 24.86
N LEU A 30 3.00 8.65 25.03
CA LEU A 30 3.46 7.55 25.91
C LEU A 30 4.55 6.69 25.25
N TYR A 31 5.47 7.35 24.60
CA TYR A 31 5.99 6.84 23.35
C TYR A 31 7.35 6.14 23.43
N GLY A 32 8.06 6.26 24.56
CA GLY A 32 9.38 5.70 24.86
C GLY A 32 10.06 4.84 23.78
N THR A 33 10.33 3.57 24.09
CA THR A 33 10.99 2.61 23.19
C THR A 33 10.02 1.74 22.36
N PHE A 34 8.70 1.93 22.51
CA PHE A 34 7.69 1.05 21.92
C PHE A 34 7.10 1.55 20.60
N TYR A 35 7.83 2.37 19.84
CA TYR A 35 7.27 3.13 18.71
C TYR A 35 6.78 2.30 17.52
N PHE A 36 7.60 1.37 17.02
CA PHE A 36 7.20 0.47 15.93
C PHE A 36 5.96 -0.36 16.30
N ASN A 37 5.73 -0.59 17.60
CA ASN A 37 4.56 -1.31 18.06
C ASN A 37 3.27 -0.52 17.79
N MET A 38 3.29 0.82 17.88
CA MET A 38 2.09 1.65 17.63
C MET A 38 1.73 1.73 16.16
N ASP A 39 2.73 1.78 15.27
CA ASP A 39 2.50 1.66 13.82
C ASP A 39 1.97 0.28 13.46
N MET A 40 2.47 -0.76 14.13
CA MET A 40 1.95 -2.11 13.99
C MET A 40 0.50 -2.23 14.50
N PHE A 41 0.16 -1.68 15.66
CA PHE A 41 -1.23 -1.64 16.16
C PHE A 41 -2.16 -0.91 15.17
N TYR A 42 -1.70 0.21 14.60
CA TYR A 42 -2.45 0.89 13.55
C TYR A 42 -2.67 -0.02 12.33
N ALA A 43 -1.60 -0.62 11.79
CA ALA A 43 -1.69 -1.41 10.57
C ALA A 43 -2.55 -2.67 10.77
N ILE A 44 -2.38 -3.39 11.90
CA ILE A 44 -3.24 -4.52 12.28
C ILE A 44 -4.67 -4.04 12.50
N GLY A 45 -4.86 -2.90 13.14
CA GLY A 45 -6.18 -2.30 13.39
C GLY A 45 -6.95 -2.03 12.10
N ILE A 46 -6.32 -1.36 11.13
CA ILE A 46 -6.90 -1.10 9.80
C ILE A 46 -7.19 -2.44 9.08
N TRP A 47 -6.24 -3.37 9.09
CA TRP A 47 -6.43 -4.68 8.46
C TRP A 47 -7.64 -5.42 9.04
N LEU A 48 -7.70 -5.63 10.37
CA LEU A 48 -8.80 -6.36 11.00
C LEU A 48 -10.16 -5.68 10.79
N PHE A 49 -10.19 -4.34 10.84
CA PHE A 49 -11.40 -3.58 10.60
C PHE A 49 -11.93 -3.76 9.18
N PHE A 50 -11.07 -3.60 8.17
CA PHE A 50 -11.49 -3.77 6.78
C PHE A 50 -11.73 -5.23 6.40
N ASP A 51 -10.99 -6.20 6.95
CA ASP A 51 -11.26 -7.63 6.76
C ASP A 51 -12.65 -8.01 7.28
N ALA A 52 -13.05 -7.49 8.44
CA ALA A 52 -14.40 -7.69 8.99
C ALA A 52 -15.49 -7.06 8.10
N TRP A 53 -15.20 -5.91 7.48
CA TRP A 53 -16.08 -5.30 6.48
C TRP A 53 -16.16 -6.11 5.18
N ASP A 54 -15.03 -6.59 4.64
CA ASP A 54 -15.02 -7.47 3.46
C ASP A 54 -15.85 -8.72 3.73
N PHE A 55 -15.63 -9.36 4.88
CA PHE A 55 -16.42 -10.52 5.28
C PHE A 55 -17.92 -10.21 5.38
N LYS A 56 -18.29 -9.05 5.95
CA LYS A 56 -19.68 -8.63 6.05
C LYS A 56 -20.30 -8.45 4.65
N LEU A 57 -19.58 -7.81 3.73
CA LEU A 57 -20.04 -7.47 2.37
C LEU A 57 -20.05 -8.69 1.43
N ASN A 58 -19.00 -9.51 1.43
CA ASN A 58 -18.72 -10.53 0.42
C ASN A 58 -18.76 -11.98 0.94
N LYS A 59 -18.85 -12.19 2.27
CA LYS A 59 -18.76 -13.52 2.92
C LYS A 59 -17.43 -14.22 2.69
N LYS A 60 -16.42 -13.45 2.31
CA LYS A 60 -15.03 -13.83 2.09
C LYS A 60 -14.19 -12.67 2.59
N SER A 61 -13.04 -12.99 3.15
CA SER A 61 -11.98 -12.03 3.49
C SER A 61 -10.65 -12.77 3.46
N LEU A 62 -9.54 -12.06 3.60
CA LEU A 62 -8.20 -12.64 3.62
C LEU A 62 -8.05 -13.61 4.80
N ILE A 63 -8.49 -13.24 6.00
CA ILE A 63 -8.44 -14.12 7.18
C ILE A 63 -9.23 -15.42 6.94
N HIS A 64 -10.40 -15.30 6.31
CA HIS A 64 -11.24 -16.47 5.97
C HIS A 64 -10.75 -17.26 4.76
N SER A 65 -9.70 -16.81 4.06
CA SER A 65 -9.07 -17.56 2.98
C SER A 65 -8.10 -18.63 3.48
N GLY A 66 -7.82 -18.65 4.80
CA GLY A 66 -7.04 -19.67 5.49
C GLY A 66 -5.63 -19.20 5.87
N ILE A 67 -5.08 -19.77 6.94
CA ILE A 67 -3.82 -19.31 7.56
C ILE A 67 -2.64 -19.31 6.59
N LYS A 68 -2.55 -20.28 5.68
CA LYS A 68 -1.48 -20.35 4.67
C LYS A 68 -1.52 -19.16 3.71
N TYR A 69 -2.72 -18.71 3.34
CA TYR A 69 -2.89 -17.53 2.48
C TYR A 69 -2.46 -16.27 3.22
N VAL A 70 -2.95 -16.07 4.45
CA VAL A 70 -2.57 -14.94 5.30
C VAL A 70 -1.06 -14.87 5.50
N PHE A 71 -0.44 -16.00 5.88
CA PHE A 71 0.99 -16.07 6.10
C PHE A 71 1.80 -15.72 4.85
N PHE A 72 1.40 -16.23 3.68
CA PHE A 72 2.08 -15.89 2.44
C PHE A 72 1.89 -14.43 2.05
N THR A 73 0.73 -13.83 2.34
CA THR A 73 0.51 -12.38 2.17
C THR A 73 1.43 -11.57 3.08
N LEU A 74 1.62 -11.97 4.34
CA LEU A 74 2.55 -11.31 5.26
C LEU A 74 4.00 -11.40 4.76
N ILE A 75 4.45 -12.58 4.31
CA ILE A 75 5.79 -12.74 3.74
C ILE A 75 5.98 -11.84 2.50
N LEU A 76 4.99 -11.82 1.60
CA LEU A 76 5.06 -11.00 0.40
C LEU A 76 5.12 -9.51 0.74
N GLY A 77 4.32 -9.04 1.72
CA GLY A 77 4.38 -7.67 2.22
C GLY A 77 5.76 -7.33 2.79
N ALA A 78 6.32 -8.22 3.62
CA ALA A 78 7.64 -8.03 4.21
C ALA A 78 8.73 -7.95 3.13
N PHE A 79 8.68 -8.83 2.13
CA PHE A 79 9.60 -8.82 1.00
C PHE A 79 9.54 -7.51 0.19
N LEU A 80 8.34 -7.00 -0.09
CA LEU A 80 8.19 -5.70 -0.76
C LEU A 80 8.70 -4.55 0.10
N GLY A 81 8.45 -4.60 1.41
CA GLY A 81 9.03 -3.67 2.37
C GLY A 81 10.55 -3.64 2.32
N VAL A 82 11.20 -4.82 2.32
CA VAL A 82 12.66 -4.93 2.18
C VAL A 82 13.15 -4.21 0.93
N ILE A 83 12.50 -4.43 -0.23
CA ILE A 83 12.89 -3.75 -1.47
C ILE A 83 12.81 -2.23 -1.31
N ILE A 84 11.72 -1.72 -0.73
CA ILE A 84 11.53 -0.29 -0.51
C ILE A 84 12.59 0.28 0.44
N GLU A 85 12.87 -0.41 1.55
CA GLU A 85 13.90 0.00 2.52
C GLU A 85 15.30 0.00 1.92
N LEU A 86 15.64 -1.00 1.09
CA LEU A 86 16.92 -1.05 0.40
C LEU A 86 17.07 0.14 -0.56
N TYR A 87 16.07 0.42 -1.39
CA TYR A 87 16.13 1.57 -2.28
C TYR A 87 16.17 2.89 -1.52
N ARG A 88 15.44 3.01 -0.43
CA ARG A 88 15.51 4.17 0.47
C ARG A 88 16.94 4.35 0.95
N GLU A 89 17.51 3.35 1.63
CA GLU A 89 18.84 3.41 2.23
C GLU A 89 19.94 3.68 1.20
N TYR A 90 19.95 2.96 0.09
CA TYR A 90 21.08 2.97 -0.83
C TYR A 90 21.03 4.09 -1.88
N THR A 91 19.85 4.63 -2.22
CA THR A 91 19.74 5.49 -3.41
C THR A 91 19.20 6.90 -3.17
N SER A 92 18.47 7.12 -2.07
CA SER A 92 17.61 8.31 -1.97
C SER A 92 17.56 8.96 -0.59
N ASN A 93 17.72 8.16 0.46
CA ASN A 93 17.64 8.55 1.86
C ASN A 93 16.51 9.57 2.12
N VAL A 94 15.30 9.28 1.63
CA VAL A 94 14.17 10.24 1.63
C VAL A 94 13.52 10.44 3.00
N TRP A 95 13.72 9.49 3.91
CA TRP A 95 13.37 9.61 5.32
C TRP A 95 14.39 8.86 6.18
N VAL A 96 14.44 9.23 7.46
CA VAL A 96 15.23 8.54 8.49
C VAL A 96 14.30 8.09 9.62
N TYR A 97 14.59 6.94 10.22
CA TYR A 97 13.91 6.54 11.46
C TYR A 97 14.52 7.28 12.64
N VAL A 98 13.67 7.73 13.56
CA VAL A 98 14.14 8.39 14.79
C VAL A 98 14.78 7.38 15.74
N ASN A 99 14.22 6.16 15.80
CA ASN A 99 14.83 5.06 16.54
C ASN A 99 15.75 4.26 15.62
N PRO A 100 16.97 3.89 16.08
CA PRO A 100 17.89 3.11 15.28
C PRO A 100 17.29 1.74 14.95
N ILE A 101 17.48 1.30 13.70
CA ILE A 101 17.18 -0.07 13.29
C ILE A 101 18.29 -0.97 13.84
N ASP A 102 18.08 -1.49 15.06
CA ASP A 102 18.96 -2.45 15.70
C ASP A 102 18.43 -3.89 15.53
N PHE A 103 19.07 -4.85 16.21
CA PHE A 103 18.68 -6.26 16.18
C PHE A 103 17.24 -6.52 16.62
N LEU A 104 16.64 -5.66 17.46
CA LEU A 104 15.27 -5.80 17.92
C LEU A 104 14.29 -5.08 17.00
N ASN A 105 14.61 -3.85 16.58
CA ASN A 105 13.74 -3.01 15.76
C ASN A 105 13.71 -3.43 14.28
N GLY A 106 14.79 -4.02 13.76
CA GLY A 106 14.86 -4.53 12.38
C GLY A 106 13.79 -5.58 12.07
N PRO A 107 13.72 -6.69 12.83
CA PRO A 107 12.67 -7.69 12.67
C PRO A 107 11.25 -7.13 12.77
N LEU A 108 11.01 -6.19 13.71
CA LEU A 108 9.71 -5.56 13.87
C LEU A 108 9.32 -4.74 12.64
N LEU A 109 10.26 -4.00 12.04
CA LEU A 109 10.04 -3.26 10.80
C LEU A 109 9.64 -4.21 9.65
N PHE A 110 10.27 -5.39 9.55
CA PHE A 110 9.90 -6.38 8.53
C PHE A 110 8.52 -6.99 8.75
N ILE A 111 8.19 -7.34 10.00
CA ILE A 111 6.84 -7.82 10.37
C ILE A 111 5.80 -6.77 10.03
N PHE A 112 6.09 -5.52 10.37
CA PHE A 112 5.25 -4.38 10.09
C PHE A 112 4.98 -4.21 8.59
N TRP A 113 6.02 -4.25 7.73
CA TRP A 113 5.84 -4.25 6.28
C TRP A 113 5.01 -5.44 5.77
N GLY A 114 5.13 -6.59 6.45
CA GLY A 114 4.27 -7.73 6.22
C GLY A 114 2.80 -7.42 6.42
N VAL A 115 2.45 -6.74 7.51
CA VAL A 115 1.06 -6.33 7.83
C VAL A 115 0.52 -5.25 6.89
N CYS A 116 1.38 -4.42 6.29
CA CYS A 116 0.95 -3.42 5.31
C CYS A 116 0.22 -4.05 4.11
N LEU A 117 0.64 -5.22 3.62
CA LEU A 117 -0.01 -5.83 2.46
C LEU A 117 -1.47 -6.24 2.72
N PRO A 118 -1.79 -7.02 3.77
CA PRO A 118 -3.18 -7.28 4.18
C PRO A 118 -4.00 -6.00 4.41
N MET A 119 -3.39 -4.99 5.01
CA MET A 119 -4.03 -3.70 5.26
C MET A 119 -4.45 -3.00 3.96
N PHE A 120 -3.54 -2.91 2.97
CA PHE A 120 -3.82 -2.32 1.67
C PHE A 120 -4.83 -3.15 0.88
N TYR A 121 -4.71 -4.48 0.96
CA TYR A 121 -5.60 -5.41 0.30
C TYR A 121 -7.06 -5.24 0.76
N GLU A 122 -7.31 -5.35 2.06
CA GLU A 122 -8.67 -5.36 2.59
C GLU A 122 -9.35 -4.01 2.45
N SER A 123 -8.63 -2.92 2.72
CA SER A 123 -9.16 -1.57 2.51
C SER A 123 -9.56 -1.35 1.05
N TYR A 124 -8.71 -1.74 0.09
CA TYR A 124 -9.04 -1.65 -1.34
C TYR A 124 -10.28 -2.49 -1.70
N VAL A 125 -10.37 -3.74 -1.25
CA VAL A 125 -11.48 -4.64 -1.59
C VAL A 125 -12.81 -4.11 -1.08
N VAL A 126 -12.85 -3.55 0.13
CA VAL A 126 -14.06 -2.93 0.69
C VAL A 126 -14.52 -1.76 -0.18
N PHE A 127 -13.65 -0.82 -0.50
CA PHE A 127 -14.01 0.33 -1.35
C PHE A 127 -14.40 -0.09 -2.77
N SER A 128 -13.69 -1.05 -3.36
CA SER A 128 -14.03 -1.63 -4.66
C SER A 128 -15.41 -2.28 -4.66
N THR A 129 -15.75 -3.03 -3.62
CA THR A 129 -17.06 -3.66 -3.47
C THR A 129 -18.17 -2.61 -3.35
N LEU A 130 -17.95 -1.57 -2.55
CA LEU A 130 -18.90 -0.47 -2.41
C LEU A 130 -19.10 0.28 -3.73
N LEU A 131 -18.02 0.65 -4.42
CA LEU A 131 -18.10 1.36 -5.70
C LEU A 131 -18.77 0.52 -6.79
N ASN A 132 -18.47 -0.77 -6.87
CA ASN A 132 -19.10 -1.69 -7.83
C ASN A 132 -20.62 -1.83 -7.62
N LYS A 133 -21.10 -1.65 -6.39
CA LYS A 133 -22.53 -1.69 -6.06
C LYS A 133 -23.28 -0.44 -6.54
N TYR A 134 -22.64 0.73 -6.43
CA TYR A 134 -23.30 2.02 -6.69
C TYR A 134 -23.04 2.58 -8.09
N PHE A 135 -21.93 2.19 -8.74
CA PHE A 135 -21.53 2.74 -10.04
C PHE A 135 -21.38 1.66 -11.11
N LYS A 136 -21.93 1.94 -12.29
CA LYS A 136 -21.77 1.13 -13.50
C LYS A 136 -21.13 1.99 -14.58
N PHE A 137 -20.03 1.52 -15.16
CA PHE A 137 -19.36 2.18 -16.27
C PHE A 137 -19.57 1.40 -17.57
N LYS A 138 -19.63 2.11 -18.70
CA LYS A 138 -19.67 1.49 -20.02
C LYS A 138 -18.26 1.07 -20.41
N ILE A 139 -18.08 -0.24 -20.58
CA ILE A 139 -16.77 -0.84 -20.94
C ILE A 139 -16.56 -0.73 -22.45
N LYS A 140 -15.47 -0.09 -22.86
CA LYS A 140 -15.04 0.00 -24.25
C LYS A 140 -14.12 -1.16 -24.64
N LYS A 141 -14.11 -1.52 -25.93
CA LYS A 141 -13.11 -2.47 -26.46
C LYS A 141 -11.77 -1.75 -26.64
N PHE A 142 -10.69 -2.41 -26.23
CA PHE A 142 -9.33 -1.91 -26.42
C PHE A 142 -8.55 -2.80 -27.39
N SER A 143 -7.75 -2.18 -28.27
CA SER A 143 -7.00 -2.88 -29.32
C SER A 143 -5.93 -3.80 -28.71
N LYS A 144 -5.93 -5.08 -29.09
CA LYS A 144 -4.95 -6.06 -28.62
C LYS A 144 -3.51 -5.71 -29.00
N ASN A 145 -3.31 -5.16 -30.20
CA ASN A 145 -1.98 -4.79 -30.68
C ASN A 145 -1.44 -3.56 -29.92
N LEU A 146 -2.30 -2.56 -29.71
CA LEU A 146 -1.94 -1.38 -28.92
C LEU A 146 -1.61 -1.77 -27.47
N ARG A 147 -2.43 -2.66 -26.88
CA ARG A 147 -2.19 -3.25 -25.56
C ARG A 147 -0.80 -3.90 -25.46
N LYS A 148 -0.46 -4.76 -26.43
CA LYS A 148 0.85 -5.44 -26.48
C LYS A 148 2.01 -4.45 -26.52
N ASN A 149 1.91 -3.42 -27.35
CA ASN A 149 3.00 -2.45 -27.52
C ASN A 149 3.20 -1.62 -26.26
N ILE A 150 2.11 -1.10 -25.67
CA ILE A 150 2.17 -0.29 -24.45
C ILE A 150 2.83 -1.08 -23.31
N PHE A 151 2.36 -2.29 -23.01
CA PHE A 151 2.93 -3.05 -21.89
C PHE A 151 4.37 -3.48 -22.13
N SER A 152 4.76 -3.79 -23.37
CA SER A 152 6.16 -4.08 -23.70
C SER A 152 7.07 -2.88 -23.44
N ILE A 153 6.64 -1.68 -23.86
CA ILE A 153 7.37 -0.43 -23.62
C ILE A 153 7.44 -0.13 -22.13
N LEU A 154 6.33 -0.25 -21.40
CA LEU A 154 6.29 -0.06 -19.95
C LEU A 154 7.24 -1.03 -19.23
N GLY A 155 7.33 -2.29 -19.65
CA GLY A 155 8.27 -3.24 -19.08
C GLY A 155 9.73 -2.77 -19.22
N ILE A 156 10.11 -2.27 -20.39
CA ILE A 156 11.47 -1.75 -20.64
C ILE A 156 11.74 -0.50 -19.80
N ILE A 157 10.83 0.49 -19.84
CA ILE A 157 10.94 1.72 -19.06
C ILE A 157 11.01 1.40 -17.56
N GLY A 158 10.19 0.46 -17.09
CA GLY A 158 10.17 0.03 -15.71
C GLY A 158 11.50 -0.54 -15.24
N ILE A 159 12.14 -1.40 -16.05
CA ILE A 159 13.49 -1.93 -15.75
C ILE A 159 14.51 -0.79 -15.71
N LEU A 160 14.49 0.13 -16.69
CA LEU A 160 15.40 1.28 -16.69
C LEU A 160 15.22 2.14 -15.43
N PHE A 161 13.99 2.40 -15.03
CA PHE A 161 13.67 3.16 -13.82
C PHE A 161 14.13 2.48 -12.52
N LEU A 162 14.19 1.15 -12.48
CA LEU A 162 14.76 0.41 -11.36
C LEU A 162 16.30 0.42 -11.35
N LEU A 163 16.93 0.42 -12.53
CA LEU A 163 18.39 0.36 -12.67
C LEU A 163 19.04 1.74 -12.47
N ILE A 164 18.43 2.82 -12.95
CA ILE A 164 18.99 4.19 -12.85
C ILE A 164 19.35 4.56 -11.40
N PRO A 165 18.46 4.43 -10.39
CA PRO A 165 18.79 4.66 -8.98
C PRO A 165 20.01 3.87 -8.48
N ILE A 166 20.15 2.62 -8.93
CA ILE A 166 21.24 1.72 -8.51
C ILE A 166 22.55 2.15 -9.16
N ILE A 167 22.55 2.48 -10.45
CA ILE A 167 23.76 2.90 -11.18
C ILE A 167 24.27 4.23 -10.63
N PHE A 168 23.36 5.16 -10.35
CA PHE A 168 23.67 6.51 -9.91
C PHE A 168 23.54 6.70 -8.39
N TYR A 169 23.57 5.62 -7.59
CA TYR A 169 23.28 5.64 -6.15
C TYR A 169 24.05 6.72 -5.36
N LYS A 170 25.29 7.03 -5.78
CA LYS A 170 26.15 8.06 -5.17
C LYS A 170 25.57 9.48 -5.25
N LEU A 171 24.65 9.76 -6.18
CA LEU A 171 23.99 11.07 -6.26
C LEU A 171 22.97 11.30 -5.13
N ASN A 172 22.54 10.23 -4.44
CA ASN A 172 21.66 10.27 -3.27
C ASN A 172 20.48 11.27 -3.41
N SER A 173 19.65 11.06 -4.42
CA SER A 173 18.57 11.98 -4.80
C SER A 173 17.21 11.36 -4.52
N GLY A 174 16.32 12.07 -3.83
CA GLY A 174 14.97 11.58 -3.59
C GLY A 174 14.15 11.35 -4.86
N HIS A 175 14.54 11.94 -5.99
CA HIS A 175 13.95 11.63 -7.30
C HIS A 175 14.13 10.16 -7.70
N PHE A 176 15.20 9.51 -7.23
CA PHE A 176 15.44 8.09 -7.48
C PHE A 176 14.47 7.18 -6.75
N PHE A 177 13.96 7.60 -5.60
CA PHE A 177 12.87 6.88 -4.93
C PHE A 177 11.61 6.89 -5.79
N THR A 178 11.26 8.05 -6.37
CA THR A 178 10.14 8.17 -7.31
C THR A 178 10.32 7.27 -8.53
N LEU A 179 11.53 7.24 -9.13
CA LEU A 179 11.83 6.33 -10.24
C LEU A 179 11.63 4.88 -9.84
N MET A 180 12.10 4.46 -8.67
CA MET A 180 11.89 3.09 -8.18
C MET A 180 10.40 2.74 -8.08
N ILE A 181 9.58 3.63 -7.53
CA ILE A 181 8.13 3.41 -7.38
C ILE A 181 7.47 3.21 -8.75
N PHE A 182 7.74 4.08 -9.73
CA PHE A 182 7.25 3.91 -11.10
C PHE A 182 7.82 2.67 -11.77
N GLY A 183 9.09 2.34 -11.51
CA GLY A 183 9.76 1.15 -12.00
C GLY A 183 9.06 -0.13 -11.57
N LEU A 184 8.81 -0.28 -10.26
CA LEU A 184 8.07 -1.41 -9.69
C LEU A 184 6.66 -1.50 -10.27
N TRP A 185 5.96 -0.36 -10.40
CA TRP A 185 4.64 -0.34 -11.00
C TRP A 185 4.67 -0.82 -12.46
N PHE A 186 5.50 -0.24 -13.33
CA PHE A 186 5.52 -0.59 -14.75
C PHE A 186 5.98 -2.02 -15.01
N VAL A 187 6.95 -2.52 -14.26
CA VAL A 187 7.35 -3.93 -14.32
C VAL A 187 6.19 -4.82 -13.90
N SER A 188 5.46 -4.48 -12.83
CA SER A 188 4.31 -5.27 -12.38
C SER A 188 3.17 -5.31 -13.41
N GLU A 189 2.88 -4.19 -14.09
CA GLU A 189 1.92 -4.11 -15.19
C GLU A 189 2.33 -5.04 -16.35
N TYR A 190 3.61 -5.02 -16.74
CA TYR A 190 4.14 -5.90 -17.78
C TYR A 190 4.05 -7.39 -17.39
N ILE A 191 4.40 -7.76 -16.15
CA ILE A 191 4.30 -9.14 -15.66
C ILE A 191 2.84 -9.62 -15.66
N LEU A 192 1.91 -8.79 -15.15
CA LEU A 192 0.48 -9.10 -15.18
C LEU A 192 -0.04 -9.27 -16.60
N TYR A 193 0.40 -8.40 -17.53
CA TYR A 193 0.12 -8.53 -18.95
C TYR A 193 0.61 -9.87 -19.52
N LYS A 194 1.85 -10.28 -19.22
CA LYS A 194 2.42 -11.57 -19.64
C LYS A 194 1.68 -12.78 -19.07
N PHE A 195 1.10 -12.64 -17.89
CA PHE A 195 0.20 -13.65 -17.31
C PHE A 195 -1.23 -13.60 -17.86
N ASN A 196 -1.49 -12.83 -18.92
CA ASN A 196 -2.82 -12.62 -19.51
C ASN A 196 -3.86 -12.14 -18.48
N LYS A 197 -3.43 -11.41 -17.46
CA LYS A 197 -4.31 -10.80 -16.45
C LYS A 197 -4.69 -9.38 -16.85
N LYS A 198 -5.82 -8.92 -16.33
CA LYS A 198 -6.17 -7.50 -16.35
C LYS A 198 -5.23 -6.74 -15.42
N THR A 199 -4.56 -5.74 -15.95
CA THR A 199 -3.70 -4.83 -15.20
C THR A 199 -4.50 -3.62 -14.72
N LEU A 200 -3.93 -2.72 -13.91
CA LEU A 200 -4.65 -1.51 -13.50
C LEU A 200 -4.81 -0.52 -14.67
N LEU A 201 -3.84 -0.45 -15.59
CA LEU A 201 -3.94 0.38 -16.79
C LEU A 201 -4.99 -0.11 -17.78
N ASP A 202 -5.24 -1.42 -17.87
CA ASP A 202 -6.32 -1.97 -18.70
C ASP A 202 -7.67 -1.31 -18.39
N PHE A 203 -7.92 -1.00 -17.11
CA PHE A 203 -9.15 -0.37 -16.65
C PHE A 203 -9.32 1.07 -17.15
N ILE A 204 -8.22 1.84 -17.27
CA ILE A 204 -8.27 3.16 -17.94
C ILE A 204 -8.62 2.98 -19.42
N PHE A 205 -7.96 2.05 -20.10
CA PHE A 205 -8.15 1.87 -21.53
C PHE A 205 -9.57 1.45 -21.92
N VAL A 206 -10.25 0.69 -21.06
CA VAL A 206 -11.65 0.31 -21.28
C VAL A 206 -12.65 1.30 -20.67
N GLY A 207 -12.19 2.38 -20.04
CA GLY A 207 -13.03 3.43 -19.45
C GLY A 207 -13.72 3.05 -18.13
N ASP A 208 -13.20 2.04 -17.43
CA ASP A 208 -13.70 1.60 -16.12
C ASP A 208 -12.81 2.14 -15.01
N TYR A 209 -13.13 3.31 -14.47
CA TYR A 209 -12.31 3.98 -13.47
C TYR A 209 -12.51 3.47 -12.03
N ARG A 210 -13.40 2.49 -11.79
CA ARG A 210 -13.70 2.03 -10.43
C ARG A 210 -12.46 1.55 -9.67
N PRO A 211 -11.54 0.77 -10.26
CA PRO A 211 -10.35 0.33 -9.54
C PRO A 211 -9.44 1.49 -9.14
N TRP A 212 -9.33 2.52 -9.98
CA TRP A 212 -8.55 3.72 -9.68
C TRP A 212 -9.16 4.55 -8.55
N VAL A 213 -10.47 4.78 -8.60
CA VAL A 213 -11.18 5.50 -7.54
C VAL A 213 -11.11 4.73 -6.22
N SER A 214 -11.29 3.41 -6.25
CA SER A 214 -11.17 2.55 -5.06
C SER A 214 -9.81 2.68 -4.41
N LEU A 215 -8.75 2.62 -5.23
CA LEU A 215 -7.37 2.72 -4.80
C LEU A 215 -7.05 4.10 -4.24
N ILE A 216 -7.45 5.19 -4.91
CA ILE A 216 -7.23 6.55 -4.43
C ILE A 216 -7.95 6.77 -3.09
N VAL A 217 -9.22 6.36 -2.98
CA VAL A 217 -9.99 6.55 -1.74
C VAL A 217 -9.41 5.71 -0.60
N SER A 218 -9.07 4.44 -0.84
CA SER A 218 -8.47 3.58 0.19
C SER A 218 -7.11 4.09 0.63
N SER A 219 -6.25 4.46 -0.32
CA SER A 219 -4.89 4.93 -0.04
C SER A 219 -4.87 6.28 0.65
N LEU A 220 -5.72 7.24 0.26
CA LEU A 220 -5.81 8.52 0.96
C LEU A 220 -6.37 8.34 2.36
N LEU A 221 -7.43 7.54 2.55
CA LEU A 221 -7.98 7.32 3.89
C LEU A 221 -6.94 6.69 4.83
N VAL A 222 -6.31 5.59 4.41
CA VAL A 222 -5.35 4.86 5.26
C VAL A 222 -4.03 5.62 5.37
N GLY A 223 -3.54 6.19 4.28
CA GLY A 223 -2.27 6.89 4.23
C GLY A 223 -2.28 8.22 4.95
N VAL A 224 -3.29 9.06 4.73
CA VAL A 224 -3.38 10.37 5.40
C VAL A 224 -3.57 10.20 6.91
N LEU A 225 -4.44 9.28 7.35
CA LEU A 225 -4.60 8.99 8.78
C LEU A 225 -3.30 8.50 9.42
N TRP A 226 -2.51 7.73 8.67
CA TRP A 226 -1.21 7.29 9.12
C TRP A 226 -0.24 8.45 9.27
N GLU A 227 -0.05 9.24 8.22
CA GLU A 227 0.91 10.32 8.22
C GLU A 227 0.55 11.41 9.23
N ILE A 228 -0.74 11.72 9.39
CA ILE A 228 -1.22 12.61 10.47
C ILE A 228 -0.81 12.06 11.82
N ARG A 229 -1.01 10.75 12.08
CA ARG A 229 -0.57 10.14 13.33
C ARG A 229 0.93 10.32 13.52
N ASN A 230 1.74 10.03 12.50
CA ASN A 230 3.20 10.19 12.58
C ASN A 230 3.58 11.65 12.88
N VAL A 231 2.98 12.63 12.18
CA VAL A 231 3.24 14.06 12.41
C VAL A 231 2.83 14.52 13.82
N LEU A 232 1.69 14.05 14.33
CA LEU A 232 1.18 14.42 15.66
C LEU A 232 2.13 14.04 16.81
N THR A 233 3.06 13.11 16.58
CA THR A 233 4.07 12.74 17.57
C THR A 233 5.27 13.71 17.65
N GLY A 234 5.38 14.64 16.70
CA GLY A 234 6.43 15.65 16.66
C GLY A 234 7.83 15.05 16.65
N GLN A 235 8.66 15.45 17.62
CA GLN A 235 10.07 15.03 17.73
C GLN A 235 10.27 13.53 17.95
N LYS A 236 9.19 12.82 18.28
CA LYS A 236 9.23 11.38 18.50
C LYS A 236 8.70 10.57 17.30
N ALA A 237 8.45 11.19 16.15
CA ALA A 237 7.98 10.52 14.94
C ALA A 237 8.72 9.21 14.65
N ALA A 238 7.99 8.21 14.17
CA ALA A 238 8.61 6.94 13.79
C ALA A 238 9.65 7.19 12.69
N TRP A 239 9.31 8.08 11.75
CA TRP A 239 10.23 8.59 10.74
C TRP A 239 10.07 10.10 10.53
N ILE A 240 11.15 10.71 10.04
CA ILE A 240 11.21 12.11 9.65
C ILE A 240 11.65 12.18 8.19
N TYR A 241 10.91 12.94 7.39
CA TYR A 241 11.28 13.24 6.00
C TYR A 241 12.41 14.26 5.96
N ILE A 242 13.44 13.99 5.16
CA ILE A 242 14.64 14.83 5.10
C ILE A 242 14.80 15.52 3.74
N LYS A 243 15.77 16.43 3.64
CA LYS A 243 15.93 17.39 2.54
C LYS A 243 16.10 16.77 1.14
N THR A 244 16.48 15.51 1.06
CA THR A 244 16.58 14.77 -0.20
C THR A 244 15.20 14.52 -0.83
N LEU A 245 14.12 14.54 -0.04
CA LEU A 245 12.75 14.42 -0.54
C LEU A 245 12.39 15.66 -1.40
N PRO A 246 12.05 15.46 -2.69
CA PRO A 246 11.64 16.57 -3.55
C PRO A 246 10.39 17.25 -3.00
N PHE A 247 10.33 18.57 -3.12
CA PHE A 247 9.15 19.37 -2.75
C PHE A 247 8.75 19.25 -1.26
N LEU A 248 9.71 18.98 -0.37
CA LEU A 248 9.49 18.85 1.09
C LEU A 248 8.73 20.03 1.72
N ASN A 249 8.88 21.23 1.17
CA ASN A 249 8.26 22.47 1.66
C ASN A 249 6.76 22.57 1.38
N TYR A 250 6.22 21.77 0.46
CA TYR A 250 4.79 21.78 0.14
C TYR A 250 4.10 20.73 1.01
N GLN A 251 3.38 21.17 2.04
CA GLN A 251 2.80 20.30 3.07
C GLN A 251 1.30 20.51 3.25
N ILE A 252 0.59 19.44 3.61
CA ILE A 252 -0.80 19.47 4.04
C ILE A 252 -0.87 18.76 5.39
N PHE A 253 -1.39 19.45 6.43
CA PHE A 253 -1.40 18.95 7.82
C PHE A 253 -0.01 18.53 8.34
N GLY A 254 1.06 19.18 7.87
CA GLY A 254 2.45 18.86 8.24
C GLY A 254 3.04 17.65 7.50
N VAL A 255 2.30 17.03 6.58
CA VAL A 255 2.75 15.92 5.75
C VAL A 255 3.17 16.45 4.37
N PRO A 256 4.37 16.12 3.86
CA PRO A 256 4.78 16.53 2.52
C PRO A 256 3.83 16.01 1.44
N LEU A 257 3.45 16.86 0.48
CA LEU A 257 2.48 16.54 -0.56
C LEU A 257 2.90 15.32 -1.38
N LEU A 258 4.20 15.18 -1.66
CA LEU A 258 4.73 14.03 -2.41
C LEU A 258 4.51 12.71 -1.67
N ILE A 259 4.50 12.70 -0.34
CA ILE A 259 4.20 11.52 0.48
C ILE A 259 2.72 11.18 0.40
N ILE A 260 1.84 12.17 0.49
CA ILE A 260 0.38 11.98 0.31
C ILE A 260 0.10 11.37 -1.07
N LEU A 261 0.73 11.90 -2.12
CA LEU A 261 0.60 11.38 -3.49
C LEU A 261 1.29 10.02 -3.67
N GLY A 262 2.31 9.70 -2.86
CA GLY A 262 3.01 8.43 -2.85
C GLY A 262 2.16 7.26 -2.38
N TRP A 263 1.21 7.48 -1.47
CA TRP A 263 0.32 6.44 -0.92
C TRP A 263 -0.45 5.67 -2.00
N PRO A 264 -1.14 6.31 -2.96
CA PRO A 264 -1.71 5.62 -4.11
C PRO A 264 -0.70 4.70 -4.83
N PHE A 265 0.51 5.16 -5.11
CA PHE A 265 1.50 4.34 -5.81
C PHE A 265 2.00 3.16 -4.97
N LEU A 266 2.13 3.34 -3.66
CA LEU A 266 2.45 2.24 -2.75
C LEU A 266 1.37 1.16 -2.80
N TYR A 267 0.09 1.56 -2.80
CA TYR A 267 -1.03 0.64 -3.01
C TYR A 267 -0.92 -0.07 -4.36
N ILE A 268 -0.61 0.64 -5.44
CA ILE A 268 -0.45 0.04 -6.77
C ILE A 268 0.60 -1.07 -6.73
N ILE A 269 1.77 -0.82 -6.14
CA ILE A 269 2.85 -1.81 -6.06
C ILE A 269 2.38 -3.04 -5.29
N PHE A 270 1.92 -2.84 -4.05
CA PHE A 270 1.53 -3.94 -3.18
C PHE A 270 0.39 -4.78 -3.75
N LEU A 271 -0.66 -4.14 -4.28
CA LEU A 271 -1.79 -4.84 -4.89
C LEU A 271 -1.42 -5.54 -6.20
N SER A 272 -0.54 -4.95 -7.00
CA SER A 272 -0.08 -5.56 -8.26
C SER A 272 0.76 -6.80 -7.98
N PHE A 273 1.68 -6.75 -7.02
CA PHE A 273 2.45 -7.92 -6.58
C PHE A 273 1.55 -8.99 -5.94
N TYR A 274 0.58 -8.62 -5.10
CA TYR A 274 -0.42 -9.58 -4.63
C TYR A 274 -1.11 -10.27 -5.81
N LYS A 275 -1.58 -9.51 -6.81
CA LYS A 275 -2.26 -10.06 -7.99
C LYS A 275 -1.35 -10.97 -8.82
N ILE A 276 -0.04 -10.69 -8.91
CA ILE A 276 0.96 -11.53 -9.58
C ILE A 276 0.99 -12.93 -8.95
N PHE A 277 1.10 -12.99 -7.62
CA PHE A 277 1.27 -14.23 -6.85
C PHE A 277 -0.06 -14.98 -6.58
N PHE A 278 -1.13 -14.27 -6.19
CA PHE A 278 -2.44 -14.85 -5.86
C PHE A 278 -3.35 -14.94 -7.08
N ARG A 279 -2.99 -15.78 -8.06
CA ARG A 279 -3.60 -15.79 -9.40
C ARG A 279 -5.10 -16.05 -9.46
N LYS A 280 -5.67 -16.72 -8.45
CA LYS A 280 -7.09 -17.10 -8.42
C LYS A 280 -7.99 -16.01 -7.85
N ASP A 281 -7.42 -15.00 -7.20
CA ASP A 281 -8.19 -13.93 -6.58
C ASP A 281 -8.59 -12.87 -7.64
N LYS A 282 -9.90 -12.69 -7.82
CA LYS A 282 -10.48 -11.74 -8.77
C LYS A 282 -10.95 -10.44 -8.11
N ARG A 283 -10.68 -10.27 -6.80
CA ARG A 283 -11.14 -9.10 -6.03
C ARG A 283 -10.25 -7.87 -6.22
N ILE A 284 -9.03 -8.03 -6.75
CA ILE A 284 -8.13 -6.92 -7.10
C ILE A 284 -8.18 -6.64 -8.61
N TYR A 285 -8.53 -5.39 -8.93
CA TYR A 285 -8.83 -4.86 -10.25
C TYR A 285 -9.84 -5.71 -11.03
#